data_AF-A0A9D4S6A5-F1
#
_entry.id   AF-A0A9D4S6A5-F1
#
_cell.length_a   1.000
_cell.length_b   1.000
_cell.length_c   1.000
_cell.angle_alpha   90.00
_cell.angle_beta   90.00
_cell.angle_gamma   90.00
#
_symmetry.space_group_name_H-M   'P 1'
#
loop_
_entity.id
_entity.type
_entity.pdbx_description
1 polymer ?
#
loop_
_entity_poly.entity_id
_entity_poly.type
_entity_poly.pdbx_seq_one_letter_code
_entity_poly.pdbx_strand_id
1 'polypeptide(L)'
;MGVKDFESMFDTIDISRKGTITVEELRQFCELLYFAPVCIQHVEGAVKQVCENPAVVRRREFLDVLTDVERRRAVDEQAFWDFQVLT
;
A
#
# COMPACT_ATOMS: atom_id res chain seq x y z
N MET A 1 -6.63 -12.89 -8.85
CA MET A 1 -6.61 -12.90 -7.37
C MET A 1 -7.78 -12.05 -6.92
N GLY A 2 -8.77 -12.69 -6.30
CA GLY A 2 -10.10 -12.10 -6.07
C GLY A 2 -10.17 -11.32 -4.76
N VAL A 3 -11.24 -10.53 -4.56
CA VAL A 3 -11.48 -9.72 -3.35
C VAL A 3 -11.35 -10.52 -2.04
N LYS A 4 -11.69 -11.82 -2.05
CA LYS A 4 -11.53 -12.73 -0.89
C LYS A 4 -10.06 -12.97 -0.48
N ASP A 5 -9.12 -12.85 -1.41
CA ASP A 5 -7.69 -13.01 -1.12
C ASP A 5 -7.14 -11.77 -0.38
N PHE A 6 -7.72 -10.59 -0.61
CA PHE A 6 -7.27 -9.35 0.02
C PHE A 6 -7.84 -9.16 1.44
N GLU A 7 -9.04 -9.67 1.72
CA GLU A 7 -9.58 -9.66 3.08
C GLU A 7 -8.76 -10.53 4.04
N SER A 8 -8.28 -11.69 3.58
CA SER A 8 -7.41 -12.57 4.36
C SER A 8 -5.99 -12.03 4.50
N MET A 9 -5.51 -11.23 3.55
CA MET A 9 -4.26 -10.48 3.69
C MET A 9 -4.33 -9.48 4.85
N PHE A 10 -5.45 -8.75 5.00
CA PHE A 10 -5.61 -7.83 6.14
C PHE A 10 -5.50 -8.56 7.49
N ASP A 11 -6.10 -9.75 7.60
CA ASP A 11 -6.01 -10.59 8.81
C ASP A 11 -4.58 -11.01 9.14
N THR A 12 -3.73 -11.12 8.12
CA THR A 12 -2.32 -11.48 8.30
C THR A 12 -1.51 -10.32 8.88
N ILE A 13 -1.94 -9.08 8.64
CA ILE A 13 -1.27 -7.86 9.11
C ILE A 13 -1.83 -7.45 10.48
N ASP A 14 -3.16 -7.49 10.66
CA ASP A 14 -3.84 -7.15 11.91
C ASP A 14 -3.76 -8.29 12.95
N ILE A 15 -2.54 -8.66 13.34
CA ILE A 15 -2.25 -9.73 14.31
C ILE A 15 -2.96 -9.45 15.64
N SER A 16 -3.04 -8.17 16.02
CA SER A 16 -3.71 -7.73 17.25
C SER A 16 -5.24 -7.75 17.17
N ARG A 17 -5.82 -8.04 15.98
CA ARG A 17 -7.26 -8.04 15.70
C ARG A 17 -7.97 -6.75 16.13
N LYS A 18 -7.31 -5.61 15.94
CA LYS A 18 -7.84 -4.28 16.29
C LYS A 18 -8.83 -3.75 15.24
N GLY A 19 -8.88 -4.37 14.07
CA GLY A 19 -9.64 -3.90 12.90
C GLY A 19 -8.97 -2.74 12.15
N THR A 20 -7.74 -2.39 12.55
CA THR A 20 -6.97 -1.27 12.01
C THR A 20 -5.50 -1.64 11.95
N ILE A 21 -4.81 -1.21 10.90
CA ILE A 21 -3.36 -1.35 10.76
C ILE A 21 -2.71 0.03 10.68
N THR A 22 -1.49 0.15 11.17
CA THR A 22 -0.68 1.37 11.08
C THR A 22 -0.04 1.51 9.70
N VAL A 23 0.41 2.73 9.38
CA VAL A 23 1.14 3.02 8.13
C VAL A 23 2.41 2.16 8.01
N GLU A 24 3.11 1.94 9.12
CA GLU A 24 4.34 1.15 9.13
C GLU A 24 4.06 -0.35 8.91
N GLU A 25 3.03 -0.91 9.54
CA GLU A 25 2.60 -2.30 9.29
C GLU A 25 2.17 -2.49 7.83
N LEU A 26 1.44 -1.52 7.27
CA LEU A 26 1.07 -1.52 5.85
C LEU A 26 2.30 -1.46 4.94
N ARG A 27 3.26 -0.59 5.25
CA ARG A 27 4.50 -0.46 4.48
C ARG A 27 5.29 -1.76 4.46
N GLN A 28 5.50 -2.38 5.63
CA GLN A 28 6.21 -3.65 5.74
C GLN A 28 5.50 -4.75 4.94
N PHE A 29 4.16 -4.78 4.99
CA PHE A 29 3.38 -5.68 4.17
C PHE A 29 3.57 -5.44 2.66
N CYS A 30 3.54 -4.19 2.21
CA CYS A 30 3.78 -3.86 0.80
C CYS A 30 5.18 -4.28 0.35
N GLU A 31 6.22 -4.11 1.18
CA GLU A 31 7.57 -4.56 0.87
C GLU A 31 7.64 -6.09 0.68
N LEU A 32 6.92 -6.85 1.51
CA LEU A 32 6.79 -8.30 1.37
C LEU A 32 5.98 -8.70 0.13
N LEU A 33 4.90 -7.98 -0.17
CA LEU A 33 4.02 -8.26 -1.32
C LEU A 33 4.75 -8.06 -2.65
N TYR A 34 5.52 -6.99 -2.77
CA TYR A 34 6.21 -6.63 -4.01
C TYR A 34 7.63 -7.18 -4.11
N PHE A 35 8.11 -7.87 -3.07
CA PHE A 35 9.49 -8.36 -2.98
C PHE A 35 10.54 -7.26 -3.24
N ALA A 36 10.22 -6.02 -2.85
CA ALA A 36 11.02 -4.84 -3.14
C ALA A 36 10.77 -3.73 -2.11
N PRO A 37 11.76 -2.86 -1.85
CA PRO A 37 11.55 -1.68 -1.02
C PRO A 37 10.43 -0.80 -1.58
N VAL A 38 9.56 -0.29 -0.71
CA VAL A 38 8.48 0.62 -1.07
C VAL A 38 8.76 2.00 -0.50
N CYS A 39 8.69 3.02 -1.34
CA CYS A 39 8.84 4.40 -0.90
C CYS A 39 7.76 4.74 0.12
N ILE A 40 8.18 5.15 1.33
CA ILE A 40 7.25 5.50 2.41
C ILE A 40 6.28 6.61 2.02
N GLN A 41 6.70 7.53 1.13
CA GLN A 41 5.85 8.60 0.62
C GLN A 41 4.67 8.09 -0.22
N HIS A 42 4.81 6.93 -0.89
CA HIS A 42 3.70 6.29 -1.59
C HIS A 42 2.66 5.78 -0.63
N VAL A 43 3.10 5.15 0.46
CA VAL A 43 2.20 4.61 1.49
C VAL A 43 1.52 5.74 2.25
N GLU A 44 2.27 6.71 2.78
CA GLU A 44 1.70 7.88 3.46
C GLU A 44 0.76 8.67 2.55
N GLY A 45 1.14 8.85 1.29
CA GLY A 45 0.34 9.56 0.30
C GLY A 45 -0.98 8.85 0.01
N ALA A 46 -0.96 7.52 -0.14
CA ALA A 46 -2.16 6.72 -0.35
C ALA A 46 -3.09 6.74 0.87
N VAL A 47 -2.53 6.58 2.08
CA VAL A 47 -3.31 6.64 3.33
C VAL A 47 -3.94 8.02 3.51
N LYS A 48 -3.21 9.12 3.26
CA LYS A 48 -3.77 10.48 3.30
C LYS A 48 -4.87 10.72 2.27
N GLN A 49 -4.80 10.06 1.12
CA GLN A 49 -5.77 10.24 0.03
C GLN A 49 -7.06 9.46 0.27
N VAL A 50 -6.97 8.25 0.84
CA VAL A 50 -8.09 7.31 0.95
C VAL A 50 -8.73 7.33 2.34
N CYS A 51 -7.93 7.40 3.40
CA CYS A 51 -8.42 7.31 4.77
C CYS A 51 -8.86 8.68 5.31
N GLU A 52 -10.02 8.72 5.98
CA GLU A 52 -10.46 9.93 6.71
C GLU A 52 -9.52 10.29 7.87
N ASN A 53 -8.93 9.27 8.52
CA ASN A 53 -7.93 9.45 9.56
C ASN A 53 -6.59 8.85 9.09
N PRO A 54 -5.57 9.68 8.78
CA PRO A 54 -4.33 9.20 8.19
C PRO A 54 -3.41 8.45 9.17
N ALA A 55 -3.78 8.34 10.45
CA ALA A 55 -3.00 7.60 11.43
C ALA A 55 -3.14 6.07 11.31
N VAL A 56 -4.27 5.60 10.77
CA VAL A 56 -4.61 4.17 10.70
C VAL A 56 -5.42 3.85 9.45
N VAL A 57 -5.25 2.63 8.94
CA VAL A 57 -6.03 2.10 7.83
C VAL A 57 -7.05 1.11 8.36
N ARG A 58 -8.34 1.38 8.12
CA ARG A 58 -9.41 0.45 8.47
C ARG A 58 -9.53 -0.63 7.40
N ARG A 59 -10.03 -1.80 7.78
CA ARG A 59 -10.27 -2.92 6.85
C ARG A 59 -11.00 -2.51 5.57
N ARG A 60 -12.04 -1.68 5.70
CA ARG A 60 -12.85 -1.21 4.57
C ARG A 60 -12.09 -0.34 3.56
N GLU A 61 -11.01 0.30 4.00
CA GLU A 61 -10.17 1.20 3.19
C GLU A 61 -8.96 0.46 2.61
N PHE A 62 -8.67 -0.75 3.08
CA PHE A 62 -7.41 -1.44 2.81
C PHE A 62 -7.14 -1.65 1.32
N LEU A 63 -8.14 -2.14 0.59
CA LEU A 63 -7.99 -2.44 -0.82
C LEU A 63 -7.82 -1.17 -1.67
N ASP A 64 -8.53 -0.10 -1.30
CA ASP A 64 -8.41 1.20 -1.95
C ASP A 64 -7.03 1.81 -1.69
N VAL A 65 -6.51 1.70 -0.47
CA VAL A 65 -5.15 2.13 -0.13
C VAL A 65 -4.11 1.34 -0.92
N LEU A 66 -4.21 0.00 -0.96
CA LEU A 66 -3.27 -0.83 -1.75
C LEU A 66 -3.30 -0.47 -3.24
N THR A 67 -4.48 -0.20 -3.78
CA THR A 67 -4.66 0.20 -5.18
C THR A 67 -3.98 1.54 -5.47
N ASP A 68 -4.11 2.53 -4.59
CA ASP A 68 -3.44 3.82 -4.77
C ASP A 68 -1.92 3.73 -4.54
N VAL A 69 -1.44 2.86 -3.63
CA VAL A 69 0.00 2.57 -3.48
C VAL A 69 0.57 2.01 -4.78
N GLU A 70 -0.10 1.01 -5.37
CA GLU A 70 0.38 0.41 -6.61
C GLU A 70 0.36 1.40 -7.77
N ARG A 71 -0.69 2.22 -7.87
CA ARG A 71 -0.78 3.28 -8.87
C ARG A 71 0.40 4.26 -8.77
N ARG A 72 0.79 4.66 -7.55
CA ARG A 72 1.94 5.56 -7.35
C ARG A 72 3.26 4.90 -7.71
N ARG A 73 3.45 3.63 -7.34
CA ARG A 73 4.66 2.86 -7.71
C ARG A 73 4.80 2.73 -9.22
N ALA A 74 3.71 2.40 -9.92
CA ALA A 74 3.72 2.27 -11.38
C ALA A 74 4.07 3.58 -12.08
N VAL A 75 3.61 4.73 -11.56
CA VAL A 75 3.97 6.06 -12.10
C VAL A 75 5.46 6.34 -11.94
N ASP A 76 6.02 6.07 -10.76
CA ASP A 76 7.45 6.27 -10.50
C ASP A 76 8.33 5.33 -11.34
N GLU A 77 7.93 4.07 -11.46
CA GLU A 77 8.62 3.10 -12.30
C GLU A 77 8.58 3.50 -13.78
N GLN A 78 7.43 3.93 -14.28
CA GLN A 78 7.30 4.44 -15.65
C GLN A 78 8.20 5.66 -15.86
N ALA A 79 8.18 6.63 -14.94
CA ALA A 79 9.02 7.82 -15.02
C ALA A 79 10.51 7.45 -15.05
N PHE A 80 10.94 6.51 -14.20
CA PHE A 80 12.32 6.01 -14.18
C PHE A 80 12.73 5.45 -15.55
N TRP A 81 11.91 4.58 -16.13
CA TRP A 81 12.20 4.00 -17.45
C TRP A 81 12.18 5.04 -18.57
N ASP A 82 11.24 5.98 -18.54
CA ASP A 82 11.18 7.09 -19.50
C ASP A 82 12.47 7.91 -19.49
N PHE A 83 13.07 8.16 -18.31
CA PHE A 83 14.37 8.83 -18.20
C PHE A 83 15.53 7.98 -18.70
N GLN A 84 15.55 6.67 -18.42
CA GLN A 84 16.65 5.80 -18.85
C GLN A 84 16.72 5.63 -20.37
N VAL A 85 15.59 5.66 -21.07
CA VAL A 85 15.56 5.54 -22.54
C VAL A 85 16.07 6.82 -23.24
N LEU A 86 16.17 7.94 -22.51
CA LEU A 86 16.68 9.22 -23.03
C LEU A 86 18.20 9.41 -22.85
N THR A 87 18.90 8.44 -22.25
CA THR A 87 20.36 8.43 -22.04
C THR A 87 21.04 7.32 -22.81
#